data_AF-A0A484H9P9-F1
#
_entry.id   AF-A0A484H9P9-F1
#
_cell.length_a   1.000
_cell.length_b   1.000
_cell.length_c   1.000
_cell.angle_alpha   90.00
_cell.angle_beta   90.00
_cell.angle_gamma   90.00
#
_symmetry.space_group_name_H-M   'P 1'
#
loop_
_entity.id
_entity.type
_entity.pdbx_description
1 polymer ?
#
loop_
_entity_poly.entity_id
_entity_poly.type
_entity_poly.pdbx_seq_one_letter_code
_entity_poly.pdbx_strand_id
1 'polypeptide(L)'
;MVFLACRSRQEGGRKKVKRVKNMMGVFTRVLCAIVQVIFVLTVTSEKTTYLIGNTWASTRKENTQDFATWLEDLKIEAQKAWKIRPEVLERALADVQPLPCVIELDRRQPERTLTTFQAYRTRMITGARIAAGRERIASYRQLLGEIGRLYGVQPRFIVALWGIETNFGLIPGQFLVVNALATLAYDSRRSTYFRQELFQALTILHQGHITPERMRGSWAGAMGQNQFMPSSFLRFARDYDGDGHSDIWSTEADIFASTANYLATAGWKSSQSWGQEVCLPEGFDSTLASTLATRKTKKSLSEWATLGLIKANGCSLPDTPLSARLILPDSSKGSAFLLFDNYDVLLKWNRSHWFALAVGHLADRLQGQSVLRKEEVMDERCSYKW
;
A
#
# COMPACT_ATOMS: atom_id res chain seq x y z
N MET A 1 6.94 18.93 -5.12
CA MET A 1 6.34 20.06 -4.35
C MET A 1 5.99 19.74 -2.89
N VAL A 2 6.64 18.75 -2.25
CA VAL A 2 6.52 18.49 -0.78
C VAL A 2 7.85 18.78 -0.04
N PHE A 3 8.93 19.03 -0.80
CA PHE A 3 10.30 19.09 -0.30
C PHE A 3 10.74 20.43 0.33
N LEU A 4 10.11 21.56 0.01
CA LEU A 4 10.56 22.87 0.50
C LEU A 4 10.10 23.20 1.93
N ALA A 5 9.17 22.42 2.51
CA ALA A 5 8.60 22.72 3.82
C ALA A 5 9.44 22.20 5.01
N CYS A 6 10.41 21.32 4.79
CA CYS A 6 11.09 20.62 5.88
C CYS A 6 12.32 21.35 6.45
N ARG A 7 12.88 22.33 5.73
CA ARG A 7 14.09 23.07 6.17
C ARG A 7 13.82 24.52 6.59
N SER A 8 12.66 25.08 6.26
CA SER A 8 12.40 26.53 6.41
C SER A 8 11.70 26.95 7.70
N ARG A 9 11.48 26.04 8.67
CA ARG A 9 10.68 26.34 9.88
C ARG A 9 11.48 26.48 11.18
N GLN A 10 12.81 26.44 11.13
CA GLN A 10 13.66 26.65 12.31
C GLN A 10 14.35 28.02 12.39
N GLU A 11 14.25 28.87 11.36
CA GLU A 11 14.83 30.21 11.39
C GLU A 11 13.75 31.24 11.04
N GLY A 12 13.35 32.08 12.01
CA GLY A 12 12.43 33.18 11.72
C GLY A 12 11.53 33.68 12.86
N GLY A 13 11.86 33.41 14.12
CA GLY A 13 11.18 34.04 15.26
C GLY A 13 11.87 35.36 15.67
N ARG A 14 11.44 36.50 15.09
CA ARG A 14 11.44 37.87 15.69
C ARG A 14 11.46 38.94 14.59
N LYS A 15 10.35 39.67 14.43
CA LYS A 15 10.28 41.16 14.47
C LYS A 15 8.88 41.68 14.11
N LYS A 16 8.24 42.30 15.12
CA LYS A 16 7.37 43.51 15.15
C LYS A 16 6.56 43.86 13.88
N VAL A 17 5.21 43.87 13.92
CA VAL A 17 4.30 44.93 14.45
C VAL A 17 4.23 46.21 13.57
N LYS A 18 3.06 46.44 12.93
CA LYS A 18 2.27 47.70 12.73
C LYS A 18 1.68 47.92 11.31
N ARG A 19 0.34 48.14 11.29
CA ARG A 19 -0.47 49.20 10.60
C ARG A 19 -0.41 49.28 9.04
N VAL A 20 -1.44 49.60 8.24
CA VAL A 20 -2.82 50.15 8.41
C VAL A 20 -3.50 50.30 7.02
N LYS A 21 -4.85 50.15 6.97
CA LYS A 21 -5.88 50.71 6.02
C LYS A 21 -5.75 50.42 4.50
N ASN A 22 -6.78 50.42 3.66
CA ASN A 22 -8.26 50.47 3.67
C ASN A 22 -8.67 50.27 2.19
N MET A 23 -9.79 49.60 1.86
CA MET A 23 -10.90 50.20 1.07
C MET A 23 -12.16 49.31 1.03
N MET A 24 -13.30 49.99 1.08
CA MET A 24 -14.69 49.56 1.35
C MET A 24 -15.46 48.87 0.20
N GLY A 25 -16.58 48.23 0.58
CA GLY A 25 -17.80 48.01 -0.24
C GLY A 25 -18.67 46.84 0.26
N VAL A 26 -19.28 46.85 1.46
CA VAL A 26 -20.67 47.22 1.88
C VAL A 26 -21.85 46.41 1.24
N PHE A 27 -22.78 46.00 2.14
CA PHE A 27 -24.17 45.46 1.98
C PHE A 27 -24.32 43.91 1.93
N THR A 28 -25.09 43.19 2.77
CA THR A 28 -26.17 43.49 3.74
C THR A 28 -26.33 42.32 4.75
N ARG A 29 -26.78 42.62 5.97
CA ARG A 29 -27.10 41.70 7.10
C ARG A 29 -28.44 40.96 6.88
N VAL A 30 -28.67 39.85 7.61
CA VAL A 30 -29.81 39.65 8.54
C VAL A 30 -29.58 38.36 9.37
N LEU A 31 -29.88 38.47 10.66
CA LEU A 31 -29.75 37.53 11.76
C LEU A 31 -31.17 37.24 12.29
N CYS A 32 -31.53 35.99 12.63
CA CYS A 32 -32.55 35.61 13.66
C CYS A 32 -32.72 34.07 13.69
N ALA A 33 -32.47 33.36 14.80
CA ALA A 33 -33.35 33.09 15.97
C ALA A 33 -34.32 31.89 15.72
N ILE A 34 -34.07 30.70 16.30
CA ILE A 34 -34.49 30.17 17.63
C ILE A 34 -36.01 29.83 17.75
N VAL A 35 -36.28 28.52 17.76
CA VAL A 35 -37.15 27.67 18.64
C VAL A 35 -38.58 28.13 19.02
N GLN A 36 -39.58 27.29 18.71
CA GLN A 36 -40.51 26.61 19.67
C GLN A 36 -41.77 26.05 18.99
N VAL A 37 -42.08 24.76 19.22
CA VAL A 37 -43.47 24.30 19.41
C VAL A 37 -43.48 23.32 20.59
N ILE A 38 -44.36 23.63 21.54
CA ILE A 38 -44.62 22.95 22.80
C ILE A 38 -45.84 22.02 22.61
N PHE A 39 -45.82 20.85 23.24
CA PHE A 39 -47.05 20.17 23.67
C PHE A 39 -46.88 19.76 25.14
N VAL A 40 -47.81 20.23 25.98
CA VAL A 40 -47.86 20.03 27.43
C VAL A 40 -48.71 18.80 27.74
N LEU A 41 -48.20 17.88 28.56
CA LEU A 41 -49.01 17.10 29.50
C LEU A 41 -48.19 16.91 30.78
N THR A 42 -48.75 17.41 31.88
CA THR A 42 -48.22 17.31 33.26
C THR A 42 -48.67 16.00 33.90
N VAL A 43 -47.73 15.18 34.37
CA VAL A 43 -47.94 14.22 35.47
C VAL A 43 -46.70 14.24 36.36
N THR A 44 -46.97 14.21 37.66
CA THR A 44 -46.12 14.41 38.82
C THR A 44 -45.14 13.27 39.10
N SER A 45 -44.19 13.56 40.00
CA SER A 45 -43.44 12.62 40.85
C SER A 45 -41.97 12.37 40.49
N GLU A 46 -41.14 12.68 41.49
CA GLU A 46 -39.71 12.49 41.66
C GLU A 46 -39.17 11.19 41.03
N LYS A 47 -38.13 11.31 40.20
CA LYS A 47 -37.07 10.29 40.05
C LYS A 47 -35.89 10.83 39.24
N THR A 48 -34.78 10.98 39.95
CA THR A 48 -33.38 10.92 39.52
C THR A 48 -33.17 10.54 38.06
N THR A 49 -32.94 11.54 37.20
CA THR A 49 -32.46 11.28 35.83
C THR A 49 -30.95 11.23 35.85
N TYR A 50 -30.41 10.00 35.82
CA TYR A 50 -29.03 9.73 35.49
C TYR A 50 -28.72 10.30 34.10
N LEU A 51 -27.87 11.32 34.04
CA LEU A 51 -27.23 11.75 32.81
C LEU A 51 -26.19 10.67 32.41
N ILE A 52 -26.62 9.70 31.61
CA ILE A 52 -25.70 8.80 30.91
C ILE A 52 -25.11 9.58 29.73
N GLY A 53 -24.14 10.45 30.03
CA GLY A 53 -23.25 11.02 29.04
C GLY A 53 -22.21 9.97 28.66
N ASN A 54 -22.55 9.05 27.75
CA ASN A 54 -21.56 8.15 27.15
C ASN A 54 -20.70 8.92 26.13
N THR A 55 -19.80 9.76 26.64
CA THR A 55 -18.66 10.24 25.86
C THR A 55 -17.61 9.13 25.87
N TRP A 56 -17.65 8.25 24.86
CA TRP A 56 -16.52 7.39 24.55
C TRP A 56 -15.40 8.26 23.94
N ALA A 57 -14.78 9.09 24.78
CA ALA A 57 -13.47 9.62 24.47
C ALA A 57 -12.51 8.43 24.49
N SER A 58 -12.07 8.00 23.30
CA SER A 58 -10.91 7.11 23.18
C SER A 58 -9.73 7.81 23.87
N THR A 59 -9.44 7.44 25.10
CA THR A 59 -8.21 7.81 25.80
C THR A 59 -7.08 7.12 25.06
N ARG A 60 -6.53 7.81 24.06
CA ARG A 60 -5.21 7.49 23.53
C ARG A 60 -4.25 7.57 24.70
N LYS A 61 -3.73 6.42 25.16
CA LYS A 61 -2.53 6.41 26.01
C LYS A 61 -1.41 7.01 25.17
N GLU A 62 -1.09 8.28 25.40
CA GLU A 62 0.19 8.82 24.97
C GLU A 62 1.29 8.04 25.71
N ASN A 63 2.38 7.75 25.01
CA ASN A 63 3.54 7.18 25.68
C ASN A 63 4.10 8.27 26.60
N THR A 64 3.94 8.09 27.91
CA THR A 64 4.36 9.07 28.92
C THR A 64 5.84 8.97 29.25
N GLN A 65 6.53 7.95 28.72
CA GLN A 65 7.97 7.75 28.90
C GLN A 65 8.75 8.63 27.92
N ASP A 66 9.81 9.29 28.40
CA ASP A 66 10.75 10.00 27.54
C ASP A 66 11.43 9.07 26.53
N PHE A 67 11.72 9.58 25.34
CA PHE A 67 12.25 8.78 24.23
C PHE A 67 13.61 8.16 24.57
N ALA A 68 14.50 8.87 25.27
CA ALA A 68 15.82 8.34 25.61
C ALA A 68 15.71 7.12 26.52
N THR A 69 14.87 7.19 27.56
CA THR A 69 14.62 6.06 28.45
C THR A 69 13.98 4.89 27.70
N TRP A 70 13.01 5.17 26.81
CA TRP A 70 12.39 4.13 25.98
C TRP A 70 13.40 3.44 25.05
N LEU A 71 14.36 4.20 24.50
CA LEU A 71 15.38 3.67 23.60
C LEU A 71 16.35 2.75 24.34
N GLU A 72 16.75 3.11 25.56
CA GLU A 72 17.60 2.25 26.40
C GLU A 72 16.88 0.95 26.81
N ASP A 73 15.60 1.01 27.18
CA ASP A 73 14.80 -0.19 27.43
C ASP A 73 14.69 -1.08 26.18
N LEU A 74 14.54 -0.46 25.00
CA LEU A 74 14.54 -1.17 23.72
C LEU A 74 15.88 -1.85 23.43
N LYS A 75 17.02 -1.19 23.69
CA LYS A 75 18.35 -1.79 23.55
C LYS A 75 18.50 -3.01 24.45
N ILE A 76 18.07 -2.92 25.71
CA ILE A 76 18.11 -4.04 26.66
C ILE A 76 17.26 -5.21 26.16
N GLU A 77 16.05 -4.94 25.66
CA GLU A 77 15.19 -5.97 25.08
C GLU A 77 15.81 -6.62 23.84
N ALA A 78 16.38 -5.81 22.93
CA ALA A 78 17.06 -6.29 21.72
C ALA A 78 18.23 -7.24 22.05
N GLN A 79 19.03 -6.92 23.08
CA GLN A 79 20.11 -7.80 23.53
C GLN A 79 19.57 -9.09 24.17
N LYS A 80 18.62 -8.97 25.09
CA LYS A 80 18.18 -10.12 25.90
C LYS A 80 17.28 -11.08 25.14
N ALA A 81 16.26 -10.56 24.45
CA ALA A 81 15.25 -11.37 23.79
C ALA A 81 15.65 -11.73 22.34
N TRP A 82 16.26 -10.80 21.61
CA TRP A 82 16.61 -10.97 20.20
C TRP A 82 18.08 -11.31 19.95
N LYS A 83 18.90 -11.34 21.01
CA LYS A 83 20.34 -11.70 20.95
C LYS A 83 21.16 -10.82 20.01
N ILE A 84 20.74 -9.56 19.84
CA ILE A 84 21.46 -8.61 18.98
C ILE A 84 22.71 -8.10 19.73
N ARG A 85 23.87 -8.24 19.08
CA ARG A 85 25.18 -7.75 19.54
C ARG A 85 25.13 -6.27 19.95
N PRO A 86 25.72 -5.88 21.10
CA PRO A 86 25.74 -4.49 21.56
C PRO A 86 26.31 -3.50 20.53
N GLU A 87 27.35 -3.88 19.79
CA GLU A 87 28.02 -3.00 18.82
C GLU A 87 27.10 -2.65 17.64
N VAL A 88 26.20 -3.57 17.26
CA VAL A 88 25.18 -3.33 16.22
C VAL A 88 24.15 -2.35 16.72
N LEU A 89 23.71 -2.47 17.98
CA LEU A 89 22.73 -1.57 18.58
C LEU A 89 23.27 -0.17 18.75
N GLU A 90 24.49 -0.03 19.26
CA GLU A 90 25.13 1.28 19.42
C GLU A 90 25.28 1.98 18.07
N ARG A 91 25.73 1.28 17.03
CA ARG A 91 25.83 1.88 15.70
C ARG A 91 24.46 2.20 15.08
N ALA A 92 23.50 1.28 15.16
CA ALA A 92 22.20 1.45 14.49
C ALA A 92 21.30 2.47 15.20
N LEU A 93 21.47 2.67 16.50
CA LEU A 93 20.59 3.50 17.33
C LEU A 93 21.26 4.80 17.83
N ALA A 94 22.54 5.04 17.55
CA ALA A 94 23.31 6.21 18.05
C ALA A 94 22.58 7.54 17.94
N ASP A 95 22.09 7.87 16.74
CA ASP A 95 21.49 9.18 16.42
C ASP A 95 19.99 9.07 16.10
N VAL A 96 19.33 8.03 16.60
CA VAL A 96 17.90 7.86 16.37
C VAL A 96 17.14 8.89 17.19
N GLN A 97 16.28 9.65 16.51
CA GLN A 97 15.37 10.61 17.12
C GLN A 97 13.98 10.45 16.49
N PRO A 98 12.88 10.66 17.24
CA PRO A 98 11.55 10.67 16.68
C PRO A 98 11.43 11.68 15.54
N LEU A 99 10.87 11.24 14.42
CA LEU A 99 10.68 12.06 13.22
C LEU A 99 9.22 12.55 13.13
N PRO A 100 8.91 13.82 13.41
CA PRO A 100 7.52 14.31 13.38
C PRO A 100 6.84 14.10 12.02
N CYS A 101 7.58 14.19 10.92
CA CYS A 101 7.04 13.96 9.58
C CYS A 101 6.58 12.51 9.34
N VAL A 102 7.25 11.52 9.95
CA VAL A 102 6.83 10.10 9.88
C VAL A 102 5.49 9.93 10.59
N ILE A 103 5.33 10.57 11.75
CA ILE A 103 4.09 10.58 12.52
C ILE A 103 2.95 11.28 11.75
N GLU A 104 3.24 12.41 11.09
CA GLU A 104 2.26 13.07 10.22
C GLU A 104 1.82 12.15 9.07
N LEU A 105 2.75 11.49 8.40
CA LEU A 105 2.46 10.56 7.29
C LEU A 105 1.63 9.38 7.77
N ASP A 106 1.93 8.86 8.96
CA ASP A 106 1.19 7.76 9.58
C ASP A 106 -0.27 8.12 9.90
N ARG A 107 -0.51 9.39 10.26
CA ARG A 107 -1.85 9.91 10.59
C ARG A 107 -2.62 10.42 9.37
N ARG A 108 -1.94 10.64 8.23
CA ARG A 108 -2.59 11.06 6.98
C ARG A 108 -3.34 9.88 6.36
N GLN A 109 -4.67 9.94 6.36
CA GLN A 109 -5.53 9.02 5.63
C GLN A 109 -5.48 9.36 4.12
N PRO A 110 -4.88 8.53 3.24
CA PRO A 110 -4.78 8.80 1.80
C PRO A 110 -6.11 8.68 1.05
N GLU A 111 -7.14 8.15 1.72
CA GLU A 111 -8.47 7.81 1.20
C GLU A 111 -9.23 8.99 0.55
N ARG A 112 -8.67 10.21 0.52
CA ARG A 112 -9.27 11.40 -0.09
C ARG A 112 -8.63 11.89 -1.39
N THR A 113 -7.53 11.30 -1.88
CA THR A 113 -6.82 11.87 -3.06
C THR A 113 -7.10 11.20 -4.39
N LEU A 114 -7.46 9.91 -4.41
CA LEU A 114 -7.88 9.20 -5.61
C LEU A 114 -9.20 8.49 -5.30
N THR A 115 -10.18 8.67 -6.17
CA THR A 115 -11.55 8.17 -5.97
C THR A 115 -11.93 7.05 -6.93
N THR A 116 -11.09 6.75 -7.94
CA THR A 116 -11.32 5.70 -8.93
C THR A 116 -10.06 4.90 -9.26
N PHE A 117 -10.23 3.64 -9.63
CA PHE A 117 -9.16 2.81 -10.18
C PHE A 117 -8.55 3.43 -11.44
N GLN A 118 -9.36 4.07 -12.30
CA GLN A 118 -8.86 4.75 -13.49
C GLN A 118 -7.86 5.86 -13.17
N ALA A 119 -8.10 6.67 -12.14
CA ALA A 119 -7.18 7.70 -11.70
C ALA A 119 -5.87 7.11 -11.15
N TYR A 120 -5.97 6.05 -10.34
CA TYR A 120 -4.79 5.31 -9.85
C TYR A 120 -3.97 4.70 -10.99
N ARG A 121 -4.64 4.02 -11.93
CA ARG A 121 -4.04 3.40 -13.11
C ARG A 121 -3.30 4.41 -13.99
N THR A 122 -3.93 5.56 -14.28
CA THR A 122 -3.33 6.60 -15.13
C THR A 122 -2.05 7.15 -14.52
N ARG A 123 -2.01 7.29 -13.19
CA ARG A 123 -0.81 7.69 -12.46
C ARG A 123 0.26 6.59 -12.43
N MET A 124 -0.15 5.34 -12.26
CA MET A 124 0.77 4.23 -12.03
C MET A 124 1.22 3.49 -13.30
N ILE A 125 0.56 3.67 -14.43
CA ILE A 125 0.85 2.93 -15.67
C ILE A 125 1.00 3.94 -16.80
N THR A 126 2.12 4.67 -16.76
CA THR A 126 2.47 5.66 -17.77
C THR A 126 3.22 5.02 -18.94
N GLY A 127 3.20 5.67 -20.11
CA GLY A 127 3.98 5.22 -21.27
C GLY A 127 5.48 5.10 -20.95
N ALA A 128 6.02 6.05 -20.18
CA ALA A 128 7.41 6.02 -19.73
C ALA A 128 7.73 4.80 -18.86
N ARG A 129 6.85 4.44 -17.91
CA ARG A 129 7.05 3.25 -17.07
C ARG A 129 6.97 1.95 -17.87
N ILE A 130 6.07 1.88 -18.85
CA ILE A 130 5.96 0.72 -19.75
C ILE A 130 7.24 0.59 -20.60
N ALA A 131 7.72 1.69 -21.18
CA ALA A 131 8.95 1.69 -21.98
C ALA A 131 10.16 1.26 -21.15
N ALA A 132 10.35 1.86 -19.97
CA ALA A 132 11.42 1.49 -19.05
C ALA A 132 11.31 0.03 -18.62
N GLY A 133 10.13 -0.47 -18.27
CA GLY A 133 9.97 -1.88 -17.87
C GLY A 133 10.30 -2.87 -19.00
N ARG A 134 9.98 -2.52 -20.26
CA ARG A 134 10.36 -3.35 -21.42
C ARG A 134 11.86 -3.35 -21.64
N GLU A 135 12.50 -2.19 -21.49
CA GLU A 135 13.95 -2.07 -21.51
C GLU A 135 14.57 -2.94 -20.42
N ARG A 136 14.08 -2.89 -19.18
CA ARG A 136 14.57 -3.74 -18.08
C ARG A 136 14.39 -5.24 -18.37
N ILE A 137 13.26 -5.67 -18.91
CA ILE A 137 13.08 -7.07 -19.35
C ILE A 137 14.12 -7.45 -20.40
N ALA A 138 14.42 -6.55 -21.34
CA ALA A 138 15.42 -6.81 -22.37
C ALA A 138 16.84 -6.89 -21.78
N SER A 139 17.22 -5.93 -20.94
CA SER A 139 18.56 -5.86 -20.33
C SER A 139 18.84 -7.02 -19.39
N TYR A 140 17.86 -7.48 -18.62
CA TYR A 140 18.00 -8.58 -17.65
C TYR A 140 17.37 -9.88 -18.14
N ARG A 141 17.23 -10.07 -19.46
CA ARG A 141 16.49 -11.20 -20.04
C ARG A 141 16.96 -12.56 -19.50
N GLN A 142 18.29 -12.77 -19.48
CA GLN A 142 18.87 -14.03 -19.04
C GLN A 142 18.58 -14.27 -17.55
N LEU A 143 18.97 -13.31 -16.70
CA LEU A 143 18.80 -13.38 -15.24
C LEU A 143 17.32 -13.59 -14.85
N LEU A 144 16.41 -12.78 -15.41
CA LEU A 144 14.98 -12.92 -15.17
C LEU A 144 14.43 -14.27 -15.65
N GLY A 145 14.95 -14.79 -16.77
CA GLY A 145 14.56 -16.10 -17.30
C GLY A 145 15.00 -17.24 -16.37
N GLU A 146 16.23 -17.18 -15.86
CA GLU A 146 16.76 -18.14 -14.90
C GLU A 146 15.98 -18.14 -13.59
N ILE A 147 15.83 -16.95 -12.97
CA ILE A 147 15.05 -16.77 -11.73
C ILE A 147 13.59 -17.17 -11.94
N GLY A 148 12.99 -16.76 -13.06
CA GLY A 148 11.60 -17.08 -13.35
C GLY A 148 11.35 -18.58 -13.48
N ARG A 149 12.28 -19.32 -14.08
CA ARG A 149 12.23 -20.78 -14.15
C ARG A 149 12.47 -21.43 -12.79
N LEU A 150 13.43 -20.92 -12.01
CA LEU A 150 13.77 -21.45 -10.68
C LEU A 150 12.57 -21.39 -9.73
N TYR A 151 11.86 -20.26 -9.70
CA TYR A 151 10.75 -20.03 -8.76
C TYR A 151 9.36 -20.28 -9.36
N GLY A 152 9.26 -20.55 -10.67
CA GLY A 152 7.98 -20.69 -11.35
C GLY A 152 7.18 -19.38 -11.42
N VAL A 153 7.86 -18.25 -11.57
CA VAL A 153 7.25 -16.90 -11.65
C VAL A 153 7.60 -16.26 -12.99
N GLN A 154 6.61 -15.77 -13.72
CA GLN A 154 6.87 -15.20 -15.04
C GLN A 154 7.61 -13.85 -14.90
N PRO A 155 8.70 -13.61 -15.67
CA PRO A 155 9.53 -12.40 -15.59
C PRO A 155 8.76 -11.07 -15.57
N ARG A 156 7.68 -11.00 -16.34
CA ARG A 156 6.84 -9.79 -16.43
C ARG A 156 6.26 -9.35 -15.09
N PHE A 157 5.96 -10.28 -14.17
CA PHE A 157 5.41 -9.94 -12.86
C PHE A 157 6.49 -9.48 -11.89
N ILE A 158 7.70 -10.04 -11.98
CA ILE A 158 8.87 -9.58 -11.21
C ILE A 158 9.14 -8.10 -11.56
N VAL A 159 9.25 -7.80 -12.86
CA VAL A 159 9.52 -6.44 -13.34
C VAL A 159 8.33 -5.50 -13.09
N ALA A 160 7.09 -5.97 -13.21
CA ALA A 160 5.92 -5.14 -12.90
C ALA A 160 5.87 -4.73 -11.42
N LEU A 161 6.13 -5.64 -10.49
CA LEU A 161 6.23 -5.31 -9.07
C LEU A 161 7.35 -4.30 -8.82
N TRP A 162 8.53 -4.55 -9.38
CA TRP A 162 9.67 -3.64 -9.26
C TRP A 162 9.36 -2.22 -9.77
N GLY A 163 8.65 -2.12 -10.90
CA GLY A 163 8.21 -0.85 -11.47
C GLY A 163 7.13 -0.13 -10.66
N ILE A 164 6.19 -0.88 -10.06
CA ILE A 164 5.11 -0.31 -9.24
C ILE A 164 5.63 0.13 -7.87
N GLU A 165 6.51 -0.65 -7.24
CA GLU A 165 7.02 -0.39 -5.90
C GLU A 165 7.97 0.81 -5.87
N THR A 166 8.98 0.81 -6.75
CA THR A 166 10.09 1.77 -6.64
C THR A 166 10.44 2.44 -7.96
N ASN A 167 9.62 2.25 -8.99
CA ASN A 167 9.90 2.74 -10.34
C ASN A 167 11.28 2.25 -10.82
N PHE A 168 11.53 0.95 -10.64
CA PHE A 168 12.78 0.28 -11.00
C PHE A 168 14.00 0.83 -10.22
N GLY A 169 13.83 1.03 -8.91
CA GLY A 169 14.89 1.53 -8.03
C GLY A 169 15.09 3.05 -8.01
N LEU A 170 14.37 3.82 -8.83
CA LEU A 170 14.48 5.28 -8.86
C LEU A 170 13.89 5.96 -7.62
N ILE A 171 12.93 5.32 -6.95
CA ILE A 171 12.25 5.85 -5.77
C ILE A 171 12.14 4.74 -4.70
N PRO A 172 13.25 4.28 -4.09
CA PRO A 172 13.23 3.22 -3.08
C PRO A 172 12.84 3.72 -1.68
N GLY A 173 12.66 5.04 -1.53
CA GLY A 173 12.46 5.70 -0.26
C GLY A 173 13.76 6.29 0.30
N GLN A 174 13.60 7.32 1.13
CA GLN A 174 14.70 8.17 1.58
C GLN A 174 14.92 8.14 3.09
N PHE A 175 14.05 7.46 3.83
CA PHE A 175 14.16 7.36 5.29
C PHE A 175 15.17 6.28 5.65
N LEU A 176 15.96 6.51 6.70
CA LEU A 176 16.65 5.44 7.40
C LEU A 176 15.59 4.58 8.09
N VAL A 177 15.56 3.29 7.77
CA VAL A 177 14.49 2.38 8.20
C VAL A 177 14.44 2.28 9.71
N VAL A 178 15.60 2.21 10.38
CA VAL A 178 15.69 2.15 11.83
C VAL A 178 15.05 3.38 12.48
N ASN A 179 15.35 4.59 12.00
CA ASN A 179 14.78 5.83 12.55
C ASN A 179 13.26 5.91 12.34
N ALA A 180 12.77 5.51 11.17
CA ALA A 180 11.35 5.49 10.86
C ALA A 180 10.60 4.49 11.75
N LEU A 181 11.12 3.27 11.89
CA LEU A 181 10.51 2.23 12.72
C LEU A 181 10.60 2.56 14.22
N ALA A 182 11.70 3.14 14.70
CA ALA A 182 11.80 3.60 16.09
C ALA A 182 10.79 4.70 16.40
N THR A 183 10.62 5.66 15.48
CA THR A 183 9.59 6.70 15.60
C THR A 183 8.19 6.09 15.73
N LEU A 184 7.86 5.11 14.89
CA LEU A 184 6.54 4.47 14.88
C LEU A 184 6.33 3.45 16.00
N ALA A 185 7.40 2.83 16.50
CA ALA A 185 7.38 1.93 17.64
C ALA A 185 7.20 2.71 18.96
N TYR A 186 7.72 3.93 19.02
CA TYR A 186 7.52 4.85 20.14
C TYR A 186 6.12 5.47 20.16
N ASP A 187 5.53 5.75 18.99
CA ASP A 187 4.14 6.24 18.87
C ASP A 187 3.11 5.17 19.23
N SER A 188 2.08 5.56 19.99
CA SER A 188 1.13 4.62 20.58
C SER A 188 0.12 4.00 19.60
N ARG A 189 -0.02 4.50 18.37
CA ARG A 189 -1.10 4.04 17.46
C ARG A 189 -0.93 2.60 17.00
N ARG A 190 0.31 2.22 16.64
CA ARG A 190 0.67 0.90 16.11
C ARG A 190 2.00 0.39 16.70
N SER A 191 2.33 0.84 17.91
CA SER A 191 3.62 0.59 18.57
C SER A 191 4.05 -0.88 18.52
N THR A 192 3.17 -1.82 18.90
CA THR A 192 3.49 -3.25 18.95
C THR A 192 3.98 -3.80 17.62
N TYR A 193 3.28 -3.46 16.52
CA TYR A 193 3.65 -3.92 15.18
C TYR A 193 5.00 -3.34 14.76
N PHE A 194 5.18 -2.03 14.88
CA PHE A 194 6.42 -1.39 14.45
C PHE A 194 7.62 -1.71 15.36
N ARG A 195 7.39 -2.01 16.64
CA ARG A 195 8.44 -2.52 17.53
C ARG A 195 8.95 -3.89 17.07
N GLN A 196 8.05 -4.78 16.64
CA GLN A 196 8.47 -6.07 16.05
C GLN A 196 9.22 -5.88 14.74
N GLU A 197 8.76 -5.01 13.85
CA GLU A 197 9.49 -4.69 12.61
C GLU A 197 10.86 -4.05 12.89
N LEU A 198 10.97 -3.20 13.92
CA LEU A 198 12.25 -2.62 14.35
C LEU A 198 13.24 -3.69 14.82
N PHE A 199 12.81 -4.64 15.66
CA PHE A 199 13.70 -5.73 16.07
C PHE A 199 14.13 -6.62 14.90
N GLN A 200 13.23 -6.85 13.94
CA GLN A 200 13.57 -7.56 12.71
C GLN A 200 14.55 -6.76 11.85
N ALA A 201 14.42 -5.44 11.76
CA ALA A 201 15.39 -4.59 11.08
C ALA A 201 16.79 -4.67 11.74
N LEU A 202 16.84 -4.60 13.07
CA LEU A 202 18.09 -4.76 13.82
C LEU A 202 18.68 -6.18 13.65
N THR A 203 17.85 -7.20 13.49
CA THR A 203 18.27 -8.57 13.18
C THR A 203 18.94 -8.64 11.80
N ILE A 204 18.40 -7.96 10.80
CA ILE A 204 19.00 -7.90 9.44
C ILE A 204 20.38 -7.23 9.49
N LEU A 205 20.49 -6.12 10.23
CA LEU A 205 21.78 -5.44 10.44
C LEU A 205 22.78 -6.34 11.19
N HIS A 206 22.29 -7.11 12.17
CA HIS A 206 23.10 -8.06 12.92
C HIS A 206 23.61 -9.22 12.05
N GLN A 207 22.81 -9.69 11.10
CA GLN A 207 23.20 -10.70 10.09
C GLN A 207 24.18 -10.16 9.05
N GLY A 208 24.35 -8.83 8.97
CA GLY A 208 25.37 -8.20 8.12
C GLY A 208 24.96 -8.00 6.67
N HIS A 209 23.67 -8.16 6.32
CA HIS A 209 23.21 -7.98 4.93
C HIS A 209 23.30 -6.52 4.43
N ILE A 210 23.29 -5.55 5.34
CA ILE A 210 23.36 -4.13 5.00
C ILE A 210 23.88 -3.33 6.19
N THR A 211 24.44 -2.14 5.95
CA THR A 211 24.82 -1.21 7.03
C THR A 211 23.65 -0.30 7.42
N PRO A 212 23.60 0.24 8.65
CA PRO A 212 22.51 1.12 9.09
C PRO A 212 22.29 2.33 8.18
N GLU A 213 23.36 2.91 7.64
CA GLU A 213 23.33 4.11 6.80
C GLU A 213 22.80 3.84 5.39
N ARG A 214 22.91 2.58 4.93
CA ARG A 214 22.42 2.11 3.63
C ARG A 214 21.02 1.50 3.71
N MET A 215 20.55 1.11 4.90
CA MET A 215 19.22 0.52 5.12
C MET A 215 18.10 1.56 4.94
N ARG A 216 17.82 1.89 3.68
CA ARG A 216 16.83 2.90 3.28
C ARG A 216 15.50 2.30 2.88
N GLY A 217 14.45 3.11 3.06
CA GLY A 217 13.08 2.70 2.77
C GLY A 217 12.06 3.82 2.87
N SER A 218 10.79 3.41 2.84
CA SER A 218 9.64 4.28 3.05
C SER A 218 9.55 4.77 4.49
N TRP A 219 8.70 5.77 4.73
CA TRP A 219 8.42 6.28 6.07
C TRP A 219 7.83 5.22 7.00
N ALA A 220 7.23 4.16 6.46
CA ALA A 220 6.62 3.07 7.22
C ALA A 220 7.59 1.90 7.45
N GLY A 221 8.84 2.00 6.99
CA GLY A 221 9.85 0.95 7.14
C GLY A 221 9.86 -0.12 6.04
N ALA A 222 9.14 0.08 4.94
CA ALA A 222 9.25 -0.79 3.76
C ALA A 222 10.58 -0.51 3.05
N MET A 223 11.39 -1.54 2.83
CA MET A 223 12.83 -1.40 2.55
C MET A 223 13.20 -1.72 1.10
N GLY A 224 14.24 -1.04 0.62
CA GLY A 224 14.89 -1.37 -0.64
C GLY A 224 13.97 -1.33 -1.85
N GLN A 225 14.36 -2.03 -2.91
CA GLN A 225 13.65 -2.00 -4.18
C GLN A 225 12.41 -2.91 -4.21
N ASN A 226 12.36 -3.91 -3.32
CA ASN A 226 11.17 -4.75 -3.10
C ASN A 226 10.12 -4.10 -2.19
N GLN A 227 10.45 -3.05 -1.45
CA GLN A 227 9.58 -2.48 -0.40
C GLN A 227 9.14 -3.55 0.63
N PHE A 228 10.03 -4.47 0.97
CA PHE A 228 9.76 -5.45 2.02
C PHE A 228 9.79 -4.80 3.39
N MET A 229 8.79 -5.10 4.22
CA MET A 229 8.95 -4.91 5.66
C MET A 229 10.08 -5.82 6.17
N PRO A 230 10.80 -5.45 7.25
CA PRO A 230 11.85 -6.28 7.83
C PRO A 230 11.46 -7.76 8.04
N SER A 231 10.24 -8.02 8.50
CA SER A 231 9.69 -9.37 8.59
C SER A 231 9.65 -10.13 7.27
N SER A 232 9.27 -9.43 6.20
CA SER A 232 9.21 -9.99 4.86
C SER A 232 10.61 -10.23 4.30
N PHE A 233 11.57 -9.35 4.59
CA PHE A 233 12.98 -9.58 4.24
C PHE A 233 13.50 -10.88 4.86
N LEU A 234 13.38 -11.04 6.18
CA LEU A 234 13.92 -12.22 6.87
C LEU A 234 13.31 -13.53 6.37
N ARG A 235 12.06 -13.49 5.87
CA ARG A 235 11.38 -14.67 5.36
C ARG A 235 11.67 -14.93 3.88
N PHE A 236 11.76 -13.88 3.06
CA PHE A 236 11.68 -14.00 1.61
C PHE A 236 12.88 -13.47 0.84
N ALA A 237 13.74 -12.65 1.45
CA ALA A 237 14.94 -12.16 0.78
C ALA A 237 15.87 -13.33 0.42
N ARG A 238 16.54 -13.23 -0.72
CA ARG A 238 17.45 -14.24 -1.25
C ARG A 238 18.71 -13.55 -1.74
N ASP A 239 19.84 -14.09 -1.30
CA ASP A 239 21.17 -13.89 -1.87
C ASP A 239 21.26 -14.82 -3.08
N TYR A 240 21.19 -14.24 -4.28
CA TYR A 240 21.19 -14.98 -5.53
C TYR A 240 22.59 -15.06 -6.15
N ASP A 241 23.42 -14.03 -5.96
CA ASP A 241 24.78 -14.00 -6.51
C ASP A 241 25.83 -14.69 -5.62
N GLY A 242 25.44 -15.05 -4.40
CA GLY A 242 26.20 -15.89 -3.48
C GLY A 242 27.28 -15.14 -2.70
N ASP A 243 27.16 -13.80 -2.57
CA ASP A 243 28.15 -12.97 -1.88
C ASP A 243 28.00 -12.98 -0.33
N GLY A 244 26.96 -13.66 0.18
CA GLY A 244 26.62 -13.73 1.59
C GLY A 244 25.61 -12.67 2.04
N HIS A 245 25.15 -11.80 1.13
CA HIS A 245 24.25 -10.70 1.41
C HIS A 245 22.99 -10.80 0.53
N SER A 246 21.81 -10.61 1.11
CA SER A 246 20.57 -10.44 0.33
C SER A 246 20.33 -8.95 0.12
N ASP A 247 21.10 -8.31 -0.76
CA ASP A 247 21.06 -6.86 -1.01
C ASP A 247 19.87 -6.47 -1.89
N ILE A 248 18.70 -6.34 -1.26
CA ILE A 248 17.48 -5.84 -1.92
C ILE A 248 17.52 -4.34 -2.26
N TRP A 249 18.63 -3.64 -2.00
CA TRP A 249 18.78 -2.20 -2.26
C TRP A 249 19.54 -1.93 -3.55
N SER A 250 20.60 -2.69 -3.84
CA SER A 250 21.51 -2.42 -4.96
C SER A 250 21.64 -3.56 -5.97
N THR A 251 21.36 -4.81 -5.57
CA THR A 251 21.68 -5.98 -6.39
C THR A 251 20.43 -6.49 -7.10
N GLU A 252 20.32 -6.29 -8.41
CA GLU A 252 19.11 -6.71 -9.15
C GLU A 252 18.85 -8.22 -9.08
N ALA A 253 19.90 -9.04 -9.01
CA ALA A 253 19.77 -10.48 -8.83
C ALA A 253 18.99 -10.83 -7.55
N ASP A 254 19.37 -10.25 -6.43
CA ASP A 254 18.69 -10.43 -5.15
C ASP A 254 17.28 -9.85 -5.16
N ILE A 255 17.10 -8.67 -5.75
CA ILE A 255 15.78 -8.03 -5.87
C ILE A 255 14.81 -8.92 -6.65
N PHE A 256 15.27 -9.49 -7.77
CA PHE A 256 14.45 -10.36 -8.62
C PHE A 256 14.19 -11.71 -7.94
N ALA A 257 15.22 -12.33 -7.36
CA ALA A 257 15.10 -13.60 -6.66
C ALA A 257 14.20 -13.48 -5.42
N SER A 258 14.33 -12.40 -4.65
CA SER A 258 13.49 -12.10 -3.49
C SER A 258 12.03 -11.88 -3.87
N THR A 259 11.78 -11.15 -4.96
CA THR A 259 10.41 -10.98 -5.51
C THR A 259 9.82 -12.34 -5.91
N ALA A 260 10.58 -13.12 -6.68
CA ALA A 260 10.12 -14.40 -7.20
C ALA A 260 9.88 -15.42 -6.08
N ASN A 261 10.79 -15.48 -5.10
CA ASN A 261 10.68 -16.33 -3.93
C ASN A 261 9.46 -15.97 -3.05
N TYR A 262 9.17 -14.67 -2.87
CA TYR A 262 7.94 -14.24 -2.19
C TYR A 262 6.71 -14.78 -2.90
N LEU A 263 6.59 -14.53 -4.22
CA LEU A 263 5.40 -14.92 -4.99
C LEU A 263 5.24 -16.44 -4.98
N ALA A 264 6.30 -17.19 -5.24
CA ALA A 264 6.31 -18.66 -5.20
C ALA A 264 5.85 -19.18 -3.84
N THR A 265 6.45 -18.70 -2.74
CA THR A 265 6.09 -19.11 -1.38
C THR A 265 4.65 -18.72 -1.01
N ALA A 266 4.17 -17.60 -1.55
CA ALA A 266 2.81 -17.12 -1.34
C ALA A 266 1.75 -17.90 -2.15
N GLY A 267 2.17 -18.83 -3.01
CA GLY A 267 1.29 -19.76 -3.74
C GLY A 267 1.08 -19.44 -5.22
N TRP A 268 2.02 -18.71 -5.85
CA TRP A 268 1.95 -18.35 -7.26
C TRP A 268 1.84 -19.59 -8.17
N LYS A 269 1.07 -19.45 -9.25
CA LYS A 269 0.82 -20.47 -10.27
C LYS A 269 1.47 -20.05 -11.59
N SER A 270 2.53 -20.74 -11.99
CA SER A 270 3.30 -20.46 -13.22
C SER A 270 2.49 -20.60 -14.51
N SER A 271 1.41 -21.39 -14.49
CA SER A 271 0.52 -21.62 -15.62
C SER A 271 -0.62 -20.59 -15.73
N GLN A 272 -0.76 -19.68 -14.77
CA GLN A 272 -1.89 -18.76 -14.68
C GLN A 272 -1.44 -17.30 -14.79
N SER A 273 -2.28 -16.45 -15.40
CA SER A 273 -2.12 -14.99 -15.27
C SER A 273 -2.83 -14.48 -14.00
N TRP A 274 -2.86 -13.16 -13.80
CA TRP A 274 -3.52 -12.52 -12.66
C TRP A 274 -5.04 -12.42 -12.82
N GLY A 275 -5.54 -12.28 -14.06
CA GLY A 275 -6.96 -12.10 -14.34
C GLY A 275 -7.18 -11.57 -15.76
N GLN A 276 -8.40 -11.11 -16.02
CA GLN A 276 -8.78 -10.46 -17.27
C GLN A 276 -9.94 -9.47 -17.04
N GLU A 277 -9.99 -8.43 -17.86
CA GLU A 277 -11.14 -7.52 -17.92
C GLU A 277 -12.30 -8.19 -18.65
N VAL A 278 -13.51 -7.99 -18.13
CA VAL A 278 -14.74 -8.58 -18.67
C VAL A 278 -15.82 -7.52 -18.84
N CYS A 279 -16.78 -7.82 -19.70
CA CYS A 279 -18.06 -7.11 -19.75
C CYS A 279 -19.12 -7.89 -18.96
N LEU A 280 -19.96 -7.13 -18.28
CA LEU A 280 -21.17 -7.64 -17.65
C LEU A 280 -22.37 -7.41 -18.58
N PRO A 281 -23.33 -8.35 -18.65
CA PRO A 281 -24.59 -8.13 -19.36
C PRO A 281 -25.43 -7.07 -18.65
N GLU A 282 -26.40 -6.50 -19.36
CA GLU A 282 -27.38 -5.60 -18.75
C GLU A 282 -28.18 -6.30 -17.64
N GLY A 283 -28.41 -5.59 -16.52
CA GLY A 283 -29.12 -6.15 -15.36
C GLY A 283 -28.35 -7.21 -14.58
N PHE A 284 -27.03 -7.32 -14.76
CA PHE A 284 -26.20 -8.26 -14.02
C PHE A 284 -26.27 -8.03 -12.50
N ASP A 285 -26.44 -9.11 -11.74
CA ASP A 285 -26.44 -9.07 -10.28
C ASP A 285 -25.03 -8.77 -9.71
N SER A 286 -24.78 -7.48 -9.45
CA SER A 286 -23.51 -7.00 -8.90
C SER A 286 -23.19 -7.53 -7.50
N THR A 287 -24.16 -8.11 -6.77
CA THR A 287 -23.92 -8.72 -5.46
C THR A 287 -23.05 -9.99 -5.54
N LEU A 288 -22.90 -10.57 -6.74
CA LEU A 288 -21.97 -11.67 -7.00
C LEU A 288 -20.50 -11.24 -6.99
N ALA A 289 -20.22 -9.93 -7.08
CA ALA A 289 -18.87 -9.41 -7.00
C ALA A 289 -18.29 -9.55 -5.58
N SER A 290 -17.03 -9.99 -5.49
CA SER A 290 -16.31 -10.08 -4.23
C SER A 290 -15.72 -8.73 -3.81
N THR A 291 -15.51 -8.54 -2.52
CA THR A 291 -14.81 -7.36 -1.96
C THR A 291 -13.56 -7.80 -1.17
N LEU A 292 -12.75 -6.85 -0.68
CA LEU A 292 -11.67 -7.19 0.26
C LEU A 292 -12.19 -7.83 1.57
N ALA A 293 -13.44 -7.56 1.95
CA ALA A 293 -14.09 -8.09 3.15
C ALA A 293 -14.80 -9.44 2.88
N THR A 294 -15.39 -9.60 1.68
CA THR A 294 -16.17 -10.78 1.30
C THR A 294 -15.47 -11.57 0.20
N ARG A 295 -14.86 -12.71 0.55
CA ARG A 295 -14.11 -13.58 -0.38
C ARG A 295 -14.92 -14.75 -0.95
N LYS A 296 -16.24 -14.72 -0.84
CA LYS A 296 -17.06 -15.94 -0.90
C LYS A 296 -17.38 -16.45 -2.31
N THR A 297 -17.35 -15.61 -3.35
CA THR A 297 -17.87 -16.01 -4.67
C THR A 297 -16.75 -16.24 -5.68
N LYS A 298 -16.24 -17.49 -5.73
CA LYS A 298 -15.37 -17.97 -6.82
C LYS A 298 -16.19 -18.95 -7.67
N LYS A 299 -16.24 -18.72 -8.98
CA LYS A 299 -16.91 -19.60 -9.96
C LYS A 299 -15.94 -19.98 -11.06
N SER A 300 -16.17 -21.10 -11.72
CA SER A 300 -15.47 -21.46 -12.96
C SER A 300 -15.75 -20.44 -14.06
N LEU A 301 -14.86 -20.37 -15.06
CA LEU A 301 -15.08 -19.49 -16.21
C LEU A 301 -16.32 -19.86 -17.02
N SER A 302 -16.67 -21.14 -17.08
CA SER A 302 -17.91 -21.60 -17.74
C SER A 302 -19.16 -21.15 -16.99
N GLU A 303 -19.18 -21.22 -15.66
CA GLU A 303 -20.27 -20.67 -14.85
C GLU A 303 -20.41 -19.15 -15.05
N TRP A 304 -19.31 -18.40 -15.12
CA TRP A 304 -19.36 -16.96 -15.44
C TRP A 304 -19.89 -16.70 -16.84
N ALA A 305 -19.52 -17.52 -17.83
CA ALA A 305 -20.03 -17.41 -19.20
C ALA A 305 -21.54 -17.67 -19.26
N THR A 306 -22.06 -18.64 -18.51
CA THR A 306 -23.51 -18.90 -18.37
C THR A 306 -24.25 -17.70 -17.75
N LEU A 307 -23.57 -16.92 -16.91
CA LEU A 307 -24.08 -15.65 -16.37
C LEU A 307 -23.92 -14.47 -17.34
N GLY A 308 -23.53 -14.72 -18.59
CA GLY A 308 -23.44 -13.72 -19.66
C GLY A 308 -22.14 -12.90 -19.67
N LEU A 309 -21.15 -13.23 -18.84
CA LEU A 309 -19.86 -12.54 -18.87
C LEU A 309 -19.09 -12.90 -20.14
N ILE A 310 -18.52 -11.88 -20.78
CA ILE A 310 -17.62 -12.02 -21.93
C ILE A 310 -16.34 -11.24 -21.68
N LYS A 311 -15.28 -11.53 -22.45
CA LYS A 311 -14.05 -10.73 -22.38
C LYS A 311 -14.34 -9.29 -22.82
N ALA A 312 -13.54 -8.34 -22.31
CA ALA A 312 -13.64 -6.93 -22.69
C ALA A 312 -13.35 -6.65 -24.18
N ASN A 313 -12.87 -7.62 -24.97
CA ASN A 313 -12.74 -7.51 -26.42
C ASN A 313 -13.96 -8.07 -27.18
N GLY A 314 -15.03 -8.46 -26.49
CA GLY A 314 -16.25 -9.00 -27.09
C GLY A 314 -16.20 -10.51 -27.38
N CYS A 315 -15.08 -11.18 -27.14
CA CYS A 315 -14.97 -12.63 -27.32
C CYS A 315 -15.50 -13.40 -26.10
N SER A 316 -15.92 -14.65 -26.32
CA SER A 316 -16.28 -15.57 -25.24
C SER A 316 -15.13 -15.81 -24.26
N LEU A 317 -15.48 -16.07 -23.00
CA LEU A 317 -14.53 -16.55 -22.00
C LEU A 317 -13.89 -17.88 -22.45
N PRO A 318 -12.61 -18.12 -22.15
CA PRO A 318 -11.96 -19.35 -22.57
C PRO A 318 -12.52 -20.55 -21.79
N ASP A 319 -12.77 -21.65 -22.51
CA ASP A 319 -13.16 -22.91 -21.90
C ASP A 319 -11.93 -23.59 -21.28
N THR A 320 -11.65 -23.19 -20.04
CA THR A 320 -10.52 -23.70 -19.26
C THR A 320 -11.01 -23.98 -17.84
N PRO A 321 -10.41 -24.96 -17.14
CA PRO A 321 -10.80 -25.34 -15.78
C PRO A 321 -10.29 -24.32 -14.73
N LEU A 322 -10.28 -23.04 -15.07
CA LEU A 322 -9.91 -21.95 -14.18
C LEU A 322 -11.16 -21.44 -13.45
N SER A 323 -10.96 -21.10 -12.19
CA SER A 323 -11.97 -20.39 -11.40
C SER A 323 -11.49 -18.97 -11.11
N ALA A 324 -12.44 -18.03 -11.13
CA ALA A 324 -12.18 -16.62 -10.95
C ALA A 324 -13.19 -15.99 -9.98
N ARG A 325 -12.78 -14.89 -9.36
CA ARG A 325 -13.67 -13.98 -8.63
C ARG A 325 -13.96 -12.77 -9.49
N LEU A 326 -15.24 -12.37 -9.52
CA LEU A 326 -15.61 -11.08 -10.07
C LEU A 326 -15.24 -9.98 -9.09
N ILE A 327 -14.49 -8.98 -9.53
CA ILE A 327 -14.18 -7.77 -8.77
C ILE A 327 -14.62 -6.54 -9.57
N LEU A 328 -15.33 -5.65 -8.89
CA LEU A 328 -15.65 -4.30 -9.33
C LEU A 328 -14.80 -3.34 -8.47
N PRO A 329 -13.67 -2.82 -8.97
CA PRO A 329 -12.76 -2.02 -8.17
C PRO A 329 -13.31 -0.63 -7.84
N ASP A 330 -14.31 -0.18 -8.60
CA ASP A 330 -15.08 1.04 -8.40
C ASP A 330 -16.56 0.65 -8.25
N SER A 331 -17.24 1.16 -7.22
CA SER A 331 -18.50 0.62 -6.71
C SER A 331 -19.75 0.95 -7.52
N SER A 332 -19.68 1.83 -8.53
CA SER A 332 -20.90 2.30 -9.22
C SER A 332 -20.80 2.46 -10.74
N LYS A 333 -19.60 2.70 -11.30
CA LYS A 333 -19.34 2.78 -12.76
C LYS A 333 -17.85 2.56 -13.00
N GLY A 334 -17.45 1.41 -13.56
CA GLY A 334 -16.04 1.12 -13.78
C GLY A 334 -15.79 -0.28 -14.34
N SER A 335 -14.56 -0.56 -14.75
CA SER A 335 -14.17 -1.86 -15.33
C SER A 335 -14.51 -3.04 -14.41
N ALA A 336 -14.95 -4.16 -14.98
CA ALA A 336 -15.17 -5.41 -14.26
C ALA A 336 -14.04 -6.41 -14.58
N PHE A 337 -13.62 -7.20 -13.59
CA PHE A 337 -12.53 -8.16 -13.77
C PHE A 337 -12.87 -9.53 -13.23
N LEU A 338 -12.53 -10.57 -13.99
CA LEU A 338 -12.41 -11.93 -13.49
C LEU A 338 -10.97 -12.18 -13.07
N LEU A 339 -10.77 -12.34 -11.76
CA LEU A 339 -9.45 -12.43 -11.13
C LEU A 339 -9.16 -13.83 -10.60
N PHE A 340 -7.95 -14.27 -10.89
CA PHE A 340 -7.46 -15.63 -10.68
C PHE A 340 -6.70 -15.80 -9.35
N ASP A 341 -6.16 -16.98 -9.07
CA ASP A 341 -5.44 -17.23 -7.81
C ASP A 341 -4.17 -16.38 -7.67
N ASN A 342 -3.49 -16.08 -8.77
CA ASN A 342 -2.32 -15.19 -8.76
C ASN A 342 -2.68 -13.76 -8.34
N TYR A 343 -3.91 -13.31 -8.57
CA TYR A 343 -4.36 -12.03 -8.02
C TYR A 343 -4.48 -12.07 -6.48
N ASP A 344 -4.92 -13.19 -5.90
CA ASP A 344 -4.90 -13.38 -4.45
C ASP A 344 -3.48 -13.39 -3.87
N VAL A 345 -2.50 -13.87 -4.64
CA VAL A 345 -1.09 -13.79 -4.26
C VAL A 345 -0.60 -12.33 -4.25
N LEU A 346 -0.97 -11.52 -5.25
CA LEU A 346 -0.64 -10.08 -5.25
C LEU A 346 -1.29 -9.33 -4.08
N LEU A 347 -2.48 -9.73 -3.64
CA LEU A 347 -3.11 -9.15 -2.44
C LEU A 347 -2.38 -9.49 -1.13
N LYS A 348 -1.58 -10.56 -1.09
CA LYS A 348 -0.71 -10.86 0.06
C LYS A 348 0.48 -9.91 0.12
N TRP A 349 1.00 -9.51 -1.04
CA TRP A 349 2.06 -8.51 -1.17
C TRP A 349 1.57 -7.14 -0.67
N ASN A 350 0.45 -6.67 -1.21
CA ASN A 350 -0.21 -5.45 -0.76
C ASN A 350 -1.73 -5.64 -0.85
N ARG A 351 -2.41 -5.48 0.29
CA ARG A 351 -3.85 -5.74 0.42
C ARG A 351 -4.70 -4.61 -0.19
N SER A 352 -4.54 -4.36 -1.48
CA SER A 352 -5.26 -3.33 -2.25
C SER A 352 -5.66 -3.85 -3.62
N HIS A 353 -6.96 -3.74 -3.96
CA HIS A 353 -7.48 -4.06 -5.29
C HIS A 353 -6.72 -3.28 -6.37
N TRP A 354 -6.60 -1.95 -6.20
CA TRP A 354 -5.97 -1.09 -7.20
C TRP A 354 -4.49 -1.42 -7.40
N PHE A 355 -3.76 -1.75 -6.33
CA PHE A 355 -2.37 -2.19 -6.44
C PHE A 355 -2.25 -3.48 -7.26
N ALA A 356 -2.98 -4.52 -6.86
CA ALA A 356 -2.88 -5.83 -7.51
C ALA A 356 -3.34 -5.78 -8.97
N LEU A 357 -4.39 -5.02 -9.28
CA LEU A 357 -4.83 -4.75 -10.65
C LEU A 357 -3.78 -3.95 -11.44
N ALA A 358 -3.11 -2.97 -10.83
CA ALA A 358 -2.07 -2.20 -11.51
C ALA A 358 -0.82 -3.03 -11.81
N VAL A 359 -0.38 -3.89 -10.88
CA VAL A 359 0.72 -4.84 -11.13
C VAL A 359 0.37 -5.79 -12.26
N GLY A 360 -0.82 -6.40 -12.20
CA GLY A 360 -1.32 -7.29 -13.26
C GLY A 360 -1.38 -6.60 -14.62
N HIS A 361 -2.01 -5.42 -14.68
CA HIS A 361 -2.12 -4.68 -15.91
C HIS A 361 -0.76 -4.22 -16.44
N LEU A 362 0.15 -3.72 -15.59
CA LEU A 362 1.49 -3.34 -16.04
C LEU A 362 2.20 -4.56 -16.64
N ALA A 363 2.13 -5.73 -15.99
CA ALA A 363 2.72 -6.97 -16.50
C ALA A 363 2.20 -7.33 -17.92
N ASP A 364 0.91 -7.16 -18.18
CA ASP A 364 0.32 -7.36 -19.52
C ASP A 364 0.84 -6.33 -20.53
N ARG A 365 0.93 -5.06 -20.13
CA ARG A 365 1.47 -3.98 -20.99
C ARG A 365 2.94 -4.19 -21.33
N LEU A 366 3.73 -4.75 -20.42
CA LEU A 366 5.12 -5.11 -20.68
C LEU A 366 5.24 -6.19 -21.78
N GLN A 367 4.23 -7.05 -21.93
CA GLN A 367 4.17 -8.07 -22.99
C GLN A 367 3.54 -7.57 -24.31
N GLY A 368 3.16 -6.30 -24.40
CA GLY A 368 2.53 -5.77 -25.62
C GLY A 368 1.02 -6.00 -25.70
N GLN A 369 0.39 -6.50 -24.64
CA GLN A 369 -1.07 -6.63 -24.61
C GLN A 369 -1.76 -5.26 -24.61
N SER A 370 -3.03 -5.26 -25.02
CA SER A 370 -3.84 -4.06 -25.16
C SER A 370 -4.03 -3.31 -23.83
N VAL A 371 -4.34 -2.02 -23.94
CA VAL A 371 -4.87 -1.24 -22.82
C VAL A 371 -6.16 -1.87 -22.30
N LEU A 372 -6.42 -1.75 -20.99
CA LEU A 372 -7.77 -1.94 -20.47
C LEU A 372 -8.70 -0.94 -21.16
N ARG A 373 -9.95 -1.34 -21.34
CA ARG A 373 -10.97 -0.50 -21.99
C ARG A 373 -11.08 0.82 -21.22
N LYS A 374 -11.29 1.92 -21.96
CA LYS A 374 -11.69 3.20 -21.34
C LYS A 374 -13.18 3.12 -21.01
N GLU A 375 -13.57 3.63 -19.84
CA GLU A 375 -14.98 3.71 -19.38
C GLU A 375 -15.95 4.32 -20.41
N GLU A 376 -15.46 5.15 -21.34
CA GLU A 376 -16.28 5.93 -22.28
C GLU A 376 -16.62 5.22 -23.60
N VAL A 377 -16.04 4.06 -23.91
CA VAL A 377 -16.36 3.33 -25.15
C VAL A 377 -17.44 2.27 -24.85
N MET A 378 -18.69 2.70 -24.97
CA MET A 378 -19.88 1.86 -24.84
C MET A 378 -20.02 0.95 -26.08
N ASP A 379 -19.63 -0.31 -25.97
CA ASP A 379 -20.18 -1.38 -26.82
C ASP A 379 -21.60 -1.67 -26.30
N GLU A 380 -22.61 -1.69 -27.18
CA GLU A 380 -24.01 -1.94 -26.81
C GLU A 380 -24.22 -3.27 -26.08
N ARG A 381 -23.27 -4.21 -26.21
CA ARG A 381 -23.29 -5.50 -25.49
C ARG A 381 -22.75 -5.43 -24.06
N CYS A 382 -22.22 -4.28 -23.62
CA CYS A 382 -21.62 -4.11 -22.31
C CYS A 382 -22.32 -2.98 -21.55
N SER A 383 -23.00 -3.30 -20.46
CA SER A 383 -23.56 -2.28 -19.56
C SER A 383 -22.65 -2.09 -18.36
N TYR A 384 -22.25 -0.84 -18.08
CA TYR A 384 -21.67 -0.41 -16.80
C TYR A 384 -22.74 0.10 -15.81
N LYS A 385 -24.02 0.01 -16.19
CA LYS A 385 -25.18 0.29 -15.35
C LYS A 385 -25.68 -1.06 -14.82
N TRP A 386 -25.35 -1.35 -13.58
CA TRP A 386 -25.75 -2.56 -12.86
C TRP A 386 -26.41 -2.19 -11.54
#